data_AF-A0A9D6TQ49-F1
#
_entry.id   AF-A0A9D6TQ49-F1
#
_cell.length_a   1.000
_cell.length_b   1.000
_cell.length_c   1.000
_cell.angle_alpha   90.00
_cell.angle_beta   90.00
_cell.angle_gamma   90.00
#
_symmetry.space_group_name_H-M   'P 1'
#
loop_
_entity.id
_entity.type
_entity.pdbx_description
1 polymer ?
#
loop_
_entity_poly.entity_id
_entity_poly.type
_entity_poly.pdbx_seq_one_letter_code
_entity_poly.pdbx_strand_id
1 'polypeptide(L)'
;MNVAPEIAAAPAWPTAARLIARWLDRRERIDALLDTLPRSLAGSERARCQHLVLGVVRHFGRIDAALARLVAHQPRFSTRAVLFVAGFELLEAASATDDPRAGRVAKIVHHAVEQTKALASPAEARLVNAVVRKLAGVLPKAAPATDAGAGELAEFFSHPEWLVRSWLAQFGPEATRALLEWNQQPAPVYARWRPSSGNPSTTAGALEDSPERCAKIRLSPDIGGRSLLAGDSEKSEPAESPASKLLPQSKSVCSIPATGTGDIPEAAPAGSASVPDFLKPTRWPGFYEVESGRWPEVEPVLKSGRIYLQDPATRLPVDLLAPKPGENVLDLCAAPGGKSLLIADRMRPEGTAAPAGQLVAVDLPGTRIERLKSNLSRAEGVKVALVQADLLEDLGSVLRAHRLPLSYAAVLIDVPCTNTGVMRHRVDVKWRLQAGD
;
A
#
# COMPACT_ATOMS: atom_id res chain seq x y z
N MET A 1 -22.14 44.15 -4.44
CA MET A 1 -21.29 43.08 -3.89
C MET A 1 -21.40 41.89 -4.84
N ASN A 2 -20.38 41.70 -5.70
CA ASN A 2 -20.31 40.51 -6.55
C ASN A 2 -19.81 39.35 -5.70
N VAL A 3 -20.72 38.47 -5.31
CA VAL A 3 -20.37 37.17 -4.75
C VAL A 3 -19.70 36.38 -5.86
N ALA A 4 -18.43 36.02 -5.68
CA ALA A 4 -17.72 35.16 -6.62
C ALA A 4 -18.54 33.86 -6.81
N PRO A 5 -18.67 33.35 -8.05
CA PRO A 5 -19.46 32.13 -8.28
C PRO A 5 -18.84 30.99 -7.47
N GLU A 6 -19.67 30.39 -6.62
CA GLU A 6 -19.33 29.20 -5.84
C GLU A 6 -18.91 28.12 -6.86
N ILE A 7 -17.63 27.75 -6.88
CA ILE A 7 -17.12 26.75 -7.82
C ILE A 7 -17.84 25.44 -7.50
N ALA A 8 -18.76 25.03 -8.37
CA ALA A 8 -19.54 23.82 -8.19
C ALA A 8 -18.60 22.64 -7.91
N ALA A 9 -18.88 21.90 -6.83
CA ALA A 9 -18.07 20.77 -6.43
C ALA A 9 -17.99 19.76 -7.58
N ALA A 10 -16.76 19.39 -7.97
CA ALA A 10 -16.55 18.40 -9.02
C ALA A 10 -17.20 17.06 -8.59
N PRO A 11 -18.06 16.45 -9.42
CA PRO A 11 -18.71 15.19 -9.04
C PRO A 11 -17.71 14.02 -9.02
N ALA A 12 -17.95 13.06 -8.13
CA ALA A 12 -17.09 11.91 -7.88
C ALA A 12 -16.87 11.06 -9.14
N TRP A 13 -17.96 10.68 -9.82
CA TRP A 13 -17.91 9.72 -10.92
C TRP A 13 -17.11 10.25 -12.12
N PRO A 14 -17.34 11.47 -12.64
CA PRO A 14 -16.54 12.01 -13.75
C PRO A 14 -15.07 12.21 -13.38
N THR A 15 -14.80 12.52 -12.11
CA THR A 15 -13.43 12.64 -11.60
C THR A 15 -12.73 11.28 -11.60
N ALA A 16 -13.41 10.22 -11.14
CA ALA A 16 -12.91 8.85 -11.20
C ALA A 16 -12.62 8.42 -12.65
N ALA A 17 -13.54 8.66 -13.58
CA ALA A 17 -13.34 8.34 -15.00
C ALA A 17 -12.12 9.06 -15.60
N ARG A 18 -11.88 10.34 -15.26
CA ARG A 18 -10.67 11.07 -15.70
C ARG A 18 -9.39 10.48 -15.12
N LEU A 19 -9.38 10.10 -13.84
CA LEU A 19 -8.21 9.46 -13.22
C LEU A 19 -7.94 8.08 -13.82
N ILE A 20 -8.97 7.28 -14.08
CA ILE A 20 -8.83 5.99 -14.76
C ILE A 20 -8.33 6.17 -16.20
N ALA A 21 -8.80 7.18 -16.94
CA ALA A 21 -8.28 7.47 -18.28
C ALA A 21 -6.77 7.76 -18.25
N ARG A 22 -6.31 8.59 -17.30
CA ARG A 22 -4.87 8.84 -17.08
C ARG A 22 -4.10 7.58 -16.67
N TRP A 23 -4.69 6.75 -15.80
CA TRP A 23 -4.08 5.50 -15.38
C TRP A 23 -3.93 4.51 -16.54
N LEU A 24 -4.94 4.40 -17.40
CA LEU A 24 -4.89 3.55 -18.60
C LEU A 24 -3.82 4.02 -19.60
N ASP A 25 -3.65 5.34 -19.74
CA ASP A 25 -2.67 5.97 -20.62
C ASP A 25 -1.23 5.80 -20.12
N ARG A 26 -0.97 6.15 -18.86
CA ARG A 26 0.39 6.34 -18.33
C ARG A 26 0.83 5.33 -17.28
N ARG A 27 -0.08 4.49 -16.78
CA ARG A 27 0.16 3.55 -15.68
C ARG A 27 0.80 4.20 -14.43
N GLU A 28 0.43 5.46 -14.15
CA GLU A 28 0.84 6.18 -12.95
C GLU A 28 0.47 5.41 -11.68
N ARG A 29 1.23 5.60 -10.58
CA ARG A 29 0.87 5.00 -9.29
C ARG A 29 -0.44 5.61 -8.79
N ILE A 30 -1.31 4.77 -8.22
CA ILE A 30 -2.64 5.23 -7.75
C ILE A 30 -2.52 6.27 -6.64
N ASP A 31 -1.58 6.11 -5.71
CA ASP A 31 -1.38 7.10 -4.64
C ASP A 31 -1.11 8.49 -5.22
N ALA A 32 -0.19 8.59 -6.18
CA ALA A 32 0.07 9.82 -6.91
C ALA A 32 -1.15 10.37 -7.67
N LEU A 33 -1.97 9.49 -8.27
CA LEU A 33 -3.21 9.92 -8.94
C LEU A 33 -4.23 10.49 -7.94
N LEU A 34 -4.43 9.83 -6.80
CA LEU A 34 -5.37 10.26 -5.76
C LEU A 34 -4.93 11.55 -5.06
N ASP A 35 -3.62 11.83 -5.00
CA ASP A 35 -3.08 13.10 -4.51
C ASP A 35 -3.44 14.28 -5.42
N THR A 36 -3.76 14.04 -6.70
CA THR A 36 -4.23 15.08 -7.63
C THR A 36 -5.72 15.42 -7.51
N LEU A 37 -6.45 14.75 -6.60
CA LEU A 37 -7.87 15.03 -6.41
C LEU A 37 -8.10 16.48 -5.96
N PRO A 38 -9.07 17.20 -6.57
CA PRO A 38 -9.31 18.60 -6.24
C PRO A 38 -9.80 18.75 -4.81
N ARG A 39 -9.40 19.83 -4.13
CA ARG A 39 -9.82 20.12 -2.74
C ARG A 39 -11.33 20.31 -2.61
N SER A 40 -12.00 20.73 -3.68
CA SER A 40 -13.46 20.86 -3.75
C SER A 40 -14.19 19.51 -3.69
N LEU A 41 -13.51 18.39 -3.96
CA LEU A 41 -14.05 17.05 -3.81
C LEU A 41 -13.73 16.55 -2.39
N ALA A 42 -14.69 16.70 -1.48
CA ALA A 42 -14.56 16.38 -0.07
C ALA A 42 -15.63 15.37 0.40
N GLY A 43 -15.47 14.85 1.62
CA GLY A 43 -16.45 13.99 2.28
C GLY A 43 -16.84 12.76 1.46
N SER A 44 -18.16 12.54 1.35
CA SER A 44 -18.75 11.38 0.64
C SER A 44 -18.38 11.32 -0.84
N GLU A 45 -18.31 12.46 -1.53
CA GLU A 45 -17.93 12.50 -2.95
C GLU A 45 -16.46 12.12 -3.16
N ARG A 46 -15.57 12.52 -2.25
CA ARG A 46 -14.17 12.08 -2.26
C ARG A 46 -14.07 10.58 -2.04
N ALA A 47 -14.76 10.07 -1.01
CA ALA A 47 -14.78 8.64 -0.69
C ALA A 47 -15.33 7.82 -1.86
N ARG A 48 -16.42 8.28 -2.50
CA ARG A 48 -17.01 7.64 -3.68
C ARG A 48 -16.04 7.63 -4.87
N CYS A 49 -15.34 8.73 -5.13
CA CYS A 49 -14.34 8.78 -6.20
C CYS A 49 -13.20 7.78 -5.96
N GLN A 50 -12.66 7.74 -4.74
CA GLN A 50 -11.61 6.79 -4.35
C GLN A 50 -12.08 5.34 -4.46
N HIS A 51 -13.31 5.05 -4.02
CA HIS A 51 -13.95 3.74 -4.15
C HIS A 51 -13.99 3.27 -5.61
N LEU A 52 -14.49 4.12 -6.51
CA LEU A 52 -14.55 3.81 -7.94
C LEU A 52 -13.15 3.57 -8.54
N VAL A 53 -12.18 4.45 -8.25
CA VAL A 53 -10.82 4.33 -8.79
C VAL A 53 -10.14 3.04 -8.29
N LEU A 54 -10.16 2.80 -6.98
CA LEU A 54 -9.54 1.62 -6.37
C LEU A 54 -10.24 0.33 -6.80
N GLY A 55 -11.58 0.35 -6.89
CA GLY A 55 -12.40 -0.76 -7.36
C GLY A 55 -12.09 -1.14 -8.81
N VAL A 56 -12.05 -0.14 -9.70
CA VAL A 56 -11.68 -0.37 -11.10
C VAL A 56 -10.31 -1.02 -11.21
N VAL A 57 -9.28 -0.48 -10.54
CA VAL A 57 -7.92 -1.05 -10.70
C VAL A 57 -7.81 -2.43 -10.04
N ARG A 58 -8.50 -2.66 -8.93
CA ARG A 58 -8.58 -3.98 -8.27
C ARG A 58 -9.18 -5.03 -9.21
N HIS A 59 -10.22 -4.67 -9.96
CA HIS A 59 -10.93 -5.55 -10.90
C HIS A 59 -10.53 -5.35 -12.37
N PHE A 60 -9.44 -4.64 -12.64
CA PHE A 60 -9.02 -4.26 -14.00
C PHE A 60 -8.93 -5.46 -14.94
N GLY A 61 -8.19 -6.52 -14.59
CA GLY A 61 -8.01 -7.68 -15.44
C GLY A 61 -9.32 -8.41 -15.76
N ARG A 62 -10.21 -8.52 -14.77
CA ARG A 62 -11.53 -9.13 -14.95
C ARG A 62 -12.40 -8.34 -15.93
N ILE A 63 -12.43 -7.02 -15.78
CA ILE A 63 -13.23 -6.14 -16.64
C ILE A 63 -12.60 -6.06 -18.04
N ASP A 64 -11.28 -5.96 -18.14
CA ASP A 64 -10.54 -5.89 -19.41
C ASP A 64 -10.71 -7.17 -20.23
N ALA A 65 -10.62 -8.34 -19.60
CA ALA A 65 -10.88 -9.62 -20.26
C ALA A 65 -12.33 -9.73 -20.78
N ALA A 66 -13.32 -9.21 -20.04
CA ALA A 66 -14.70 -9.15 -20.51
C ALA A 66 -14.86 -8.17 -21.69
N LEU A 67 -14.23 -7.00 -21.60
CA LEU A 67 -14.26 -5.98 -22.66
C LEU A 67 -13.58 -6.45 -23.96
N ALA A 68 -12.46 -7.15 -23.87
CA ALA A 68 -11.72 -7.67 -25.01
C ALA A 68 -12.56 -8.61 -25.90
N ARG A 69 -13.56 -9.29 -25.31
CA ARG A 69 -14.50 -10.17 -26.02
C ARG A 69 -15.64 -9.41 -26.69
N LEU A 70 -15.92 -8.18 -26.26
CA LEU A 70 -17.07 -7.39 -26.71
C LEU A 70 -16.69 -6.27 -27.66
N VAL A 71 -15.43 -5.84 -27.65
CA VAL A 71 -14.95 -4.65 -28.36
C VAL A 71 -13.72 -5.02 -29.20
N ALA A 72 -13.90 -5.08 -30.52
CA ALA A 72 -12.83 -5.46 -31.45
C ALA A 72 -11.70 -4.42 -31.55
N HIS A 73 -12.05 -3.12 -31.47
CA HIS A 73 -11.09 -2.02 -31.53
C HIS A 73 -11.22 -1.16 -30.29
N GLN A 74 -10.12 -1.00 -29.56
CA GLN A 74 -10.14 -0.30 -28.29
C GLN A 74 -10.45 1.19 -28.51
N PRO A 75 -11.48 1.73 -27.84
CA PRO A 75 -11.79 3.15 -27.95
C PRO A 75 -10.74 3.99 -27.20
N ARG A 76 -10.86 5.30 -27.31
CA ARG A 76 -9.99 6.24 -26.58
C ARG A 76 -10.02 5.98 -25.07
N PHE A 77 -8.95 6.34 -24.37
CA PHE A 77 -8.82 6.10 -22.93
C PHE A 77 -9.97 6.68 -22.10
N SER A 78 -10.55 7.82 -22.50
CA SER A 78 -11.74 8.40 -21.85
C SER A 78 -12.96 7.48 -21.93
N THR A 79 -13.29 6.99 -23.12
CA THR A 79 -14.41 6.07 -23.36
C THR A 79 -14.15 4.72 -22.70
N ARG A 80 -12.92 4.20 -22.74
CA ARG A 80 -12.52 3.00 -21.99
C ARG A 80 -12.72 3.20 -20.50
N ALA A 81 -12.31 4.33 -19.93
CA ALA A 81 -12.46 4.61 -18.52
C ALA A 81 -13.93 4.57 -18.08
N VAL A 82 -14.84 5.13 -18.88
CA VAL A 82 -16.29 5.01 -18.63
C VAL A 82 -16.73 3.53 -18.58
N LEU A 83 -16.29 2.72 -19.55
CA LEU A 83 -16.60 1.29 -19.58
C LEU A 83 -16.06 0.55 -18.35
N PHE A 84 -14.85 0.91 -17.89
CA PHE A 84 -14.27 0.33 -16.69
C PHE A 84 -15.03 0.72 -15.41
N VAL A 85 -15.36 2.01 -15.24
CA VAL A 85 -16.12 2.47 -14.07
C VAL A 85 -17.50 1.82 -14.05
N ALA A 86 -18.20 1.80 -15.17
CA ALA A 86 -19.49 1.11 -15.28
C ALA A 86 -19.36 -0.41 -15.07
N GLY A 87 -18.30 -1.03 -15.59
CA GLY A 87 -18.01 -2.45 -15.39
C GLY A 87 -17.78 -2.80 -13.92
N PHE A 88 -17.11 -1.94 -13.17
CA PHE A 88 -16.95 -2.10 -11.72
C PHE A 88 -18.29 -1.95 -10.99
N GLU A 89 -19.09 -0.92 -11.29
CA GLU A 89 -20.44 -0.75 -10.71
C GLU A 89 -21.34 -1.97 -11.02
N LEU A 90 -21.21 -2.59 -12.19
CA LEU A 90 -21.91 -3.83 -12.55
C LEU A 90 -21.48 -5.05 -11.71
N LEU A 91 -20.19 -5.15 -11.38
CA LEU A 91 -19.70 -6.20 -10.46
C LEU A 91 -20.29 -6.02 -9.07
N GLU A 92 -20.29 -4.81 -8.53
CA GLU A 92 -20.93 -4.51 -7.24
C GLU A 92 -22.43 -4.79 -7.29
N ALA A 93 -23.09 -4.41 -8.38
CA ALA A 93 -24.51 -4.67 -8.57
C ALA A 93 -24.83 -6.17 -8.61
N ALA A 94 -23.94 -6.99 -9.17
CA ALA A 94 -24.10 -8.44 -9.20
C ALA A 94 -23.90 -9.10 -7.82
N SER A 95 -23.12 -8.47 -6.93
CA SER A 95 -22.84 -8.98 -5.60
C SER A 95 -23.86 -8.58 -4.52
N ALA A 96 -24.63 -7.50 -4.70
CA ALA A 96 -25.57 -7.07 -3.65
C ALA A 96 -26.91 -7.82 -3.67
N THR A 97 -27.44 -8.09 -2.47
CA THR A 97 -28.59 -8.96 -2.19
C THR A 97 -29.94 -8.25 -2.10
N ASP A 98 -29.96 -6.92 -2.00
CA ASP A 98 -31.11 -6.19 -1.40
C ASP A 98 -32.05 -5.48 -2.39
N ASP A 99 -31.78 -5.51 -3.71
CA ASP A 99 -32.58 -4.81 -4.74
C ASP A 99 -32.61 -5.58 -6.09
N PRO A 100 -33.73 -5.64 -6.83
CA PRO A 100 -33.79 -6.16 -8.19
C PRO A 100 -32.63 -5.72 -9.09
N ARG A 101 -31.75 -6.68 -9.39
CA ARG A 101 -30.53 -6.46 -10.19
C ARG A 101 -30.81 -5.75 -11.52
N ALA A 102 -31.94 -6.04 -12.16
CA ALA A 102 -32.34 -5.41 -13.42
C ALA A 102 -32.50 -3.87 -13.29
N GLY A 103 -33.06 -3.38 -12.19
CA GLY A 103 -33.23 -1.94 -11.95
C GLY A 103 -31.89 -1.22 -11.76
N ARG A 104 -30.95 -1.84 -11.06
CA ARG A 104 -29.58 -1.30 -10.88
C ARG A 104 -28.80 -1.27 -12.19
N VAL A 105 -28.86 -2.33 -12.99
CA VAL A 105 -28.21 -2.38 -14.31
C VAL A 105 -28.71 -1.24 -15.21
N ALA A 106 -30.03 -1.01 -15.26
CA ALA A 106 -30.60 0.08 -16.06
C ALA A 106 -30.09 1.46 -15.61
N LYS A 107 -30.02 1.71 -14.29
CA LYS A 107 -29.47 2.95 -13.72
C LYS A 107 -27.99 3.13 -14.08
N ILE A 108 -27.17 2.09 -13.97
CA ILE A 108 -25.74 2.13 -14.32
C ILE A 108 -25.55 2.44 -15.81
N VAL A 109 -26.28 1.75 -16.68
CA VAL A 109 -26.23 1.99 -18.14
C VAL A 109 -26.61 3.43 -18.46
N HIS A 110 -27.74 3.92 -17.94
CA HIS A 110 -28.18 5.30 -18.17
C HIS A 110 -27.14 6.30 -17.67
N HIS A 111 -26.64 6.13 -16.45
CA HIS A 111 -25.64 7.01 -15.87
C HIS A 111 -24.34 7.04 -16.69
N ALA A 112 -23.80 5.88 -17.07
CA ALA A 112 -22.59 5.81 -17.90
C ALA A 112 -22.76 6.51 -19.26
N VAL A 113 -23.93 6.38 -19.89
CA VAL A 113 -24.24 7.04 -21.16
C VAL A 113 -24.32 8.55 -21.00
N GLU A 114 -25.02 9.05 -19.97
CA GLU A 114 -25.10 10.49 -19.71
C GLU A 114 -23.72 11.09 -19.43
N GLN A 115 -22.89 10.41 -18.65
CA GLN A 115 -21.51 10.87 -18.39
C GLN A 115 -20.64 10.84 -19.66
N THR A 116 -20.88 9.88 -20.56
CA THR A 116 -20.16 9.82 -21.84
C THR A 116 -20.48 11.02 -22.73
N LYS A 117 -21.72 11.51 -22.74
CA LYS A 117 -22.11 12.69 -23.55
C LYS A 117 -21.32 13.95 -23.18
N ALA A 118 -20.88 14.07 -21.94
CA ALA A 118 -20.04 15.18 -21.48
C ALA A 118 -18.54 14.99 -21.78
N LEU A 119 -18.12 13.78 -22.13
CA LEU A 119 -16.70 13.39 -22.25
C LEU A 119 -16.30 12.95 -23.68
N ALA A 120 -17.26 12.60 -24.53
CA ALA A 120 -17.03 11.90 -25.79
C ALA A 120 -18.15 12.15 -26.82
N SER A 121 -17.96 11.62 -28.03
CA SER A 121 -18.88 11.83 -29.14
C SER A 121 -20.23 11.09 -28.97
N PRO A 122 -21.31 11.51 -29.66
CA PRO A 122 -22.59 10.78 -29.64
C PRO A 122 -22.49 9.33 -30.13
N ALA A 123 -21.54 9.04 -31.03
CA ALA A 123 -21.27 7.68 -31.49
C ALA A 123 -20.67 6.81 -30.36
N GLU A 124 -19.74 7.37 -29.58
CA GLU A 124 -19.17 6.69 -28.42
C GLU A 124 -20.19 6.49 -27.29
N ALA A 125 -21.11 7.43 -27.08
CA ALA A 125 -22.21 7.24 -26.13
C ALA A 125 -23.11 6.05 -26.51
N ARG A 126 -23.39 5.85 -27.81
CA ARG A 126 -24.11 4.68 -28.31
C ARG A 126 -23.32 3.38 -28.11
N LEU A 127 -22.01 3.42 -28.36
CA LEU A 127 -21.11 2.29 -28.09
C LEU A 127 -21.15 1.91 -26.60
N VAL A 128 -20.99 2.90 -25.70
CA VAL A 128 -21.05 2.68 -24.25
C VAL A 128 -22.37 2.03 -23.84
N ASN A 129 -23.51 2.55 -24.30
CA ASN A 129 -24.81 1.94 -24.03
C ASN A 129 -24.85 0.45 -24.42
N ALA A 130 -24.42 0.14 -25.64
CA ALA A 130 -24.44 -1.24 -26.15
C ALA A 130 -23.48 -2.16 -25.38
N VAL A 131 -22.27 -1.70 -25.10
CA VAL A 131 -21.22 -2.50 -24.43
C VAL A 131 -21.56 -2.72 -22.96
N VAL A 132 -22.00 -1.69 -22.22
CA VAL A 132 -22.33 -1.85 -20.78
C VAL A 132 -23.51 -2.81 -20.59
N ARG A 133 -24.51 -2.79 -21.48
CA ARG A 133 -25.61 -3.78 -21.46
C ARG A 133 -25.12 -5.21 -21.66
N LYS A 134 -24.18 -5.42 -22.59
CA LYS A 134 -23.56 -6.74 -22.80
C LYS A 134 -22.68 -7.15 -21.63
N LEU A 135 -21.88 -6.23 -21.08
CA LEU A 135 -21.06 -6.46 -19.89
C LEU A 135 -21.88 -6.95 -18.70
N ALA A 136 -23.07 -6.40 -18.49
CA ALA A 136 -23.97 -6.81 -17.41
C ALA A 136 -24.39 -8.28 -17.48
N GLY A 137 -24.35 -8.89 -18.67
CA GLY A 137 -24.60 -10.31 -18.89
C GLY A 137 -23.38 -11.21 -18.70
N VAL A 138 -22.16 -10.71 -18.98
CA VAL A 138 -20.93 -11.54 -19.00
C VAL A 138 -20.06 -11.43 -17.74
N LEU A 139 -20.09 -10.28 -17.04
CA LEU A 139 -19.31 -10.05 -15.81
C LEU A 139 -19.71 -10.93 -14.61
N PRO A 140 -21.01 -11.23 -14.38
CA PRO A 140 -21.42 -12.15 -13.34
C PRO A 140 -21.08 -13.58 -13.79
N LYS A 141 -19.88 -14.00 -13.39
CA LYS A 141 -19.37 -15.36 -13.55
C LYS A 141 -19.27 -15.99 -12.17
N ALA A 142 -19.54 -17.29 -12.06
CA ALA A 142 -19.24 -18.05 -10.85
C ALA A 142 -17.72 -18.04 -10.61
N ALA A 143 -17.33 -18.12 -9.33
CA ALA A 143 -15.91 -18.24 -9.03
C ALA A 143 -15.38 -19.56 -9.59
N PRO A 144 -14.20 -19.57 -10.23
CA PRO A 144 -13.58 -20.81 -10.72
C PRO A 144 -13.30 -21.76 -9.55
N ALA A 145 -13.17 -23.05 -9.85
CA ALA A 145 -12.76 -24.05 -8.87
C ALA A 145 -11.33 -23.79 -8.35
N THR A 146 -10.96 -24.40 -7.22
CA THR A 146 -9.64 -24.22 -6.61
C THR A 146 -8.51 -24.78 -7.49
N ASP A 147 -8.78 -25.86 -8.20
CA ASP A 147 -7.90 -26.55 -9.14
C ASP A 147 -7.97 -26.01 -10.58
N ALA A 148 -8.69 -24.90 -10.80
CA ALA A 148 -8.79 -24.28 -12.11
C ALA A 148 -7.42 -23.79 -12.61
N GLY A 149 -7.28 -23.74 -13.94
CA GLY A 149 -6.05 -23.29 -14.58
C GLY A 149 -5.69 -21.84 -14.23
N ALA A 150 -4.39 -21.51 -14.34
CA ALA A 150 -3.85 -20.19 -14.03
C ALA A 150 -4.60 -19.05 -14.74
N GLY A 151 -4.97 -19.24 -16.02
CA GLY A 151 -5.70 -18.24 -16.82
C GLY A 151 -7.10 -17.93 -16.27
N GLU A 152 -7.84 -18.95 -15.83
CA GLU A 152 -9.19 -18.76 -15.27
C GLU A 152 -9.15 -18.04 -13.92
N LEU A 153 -8.21 -18.44 -13.06
CA LEU A 153 -7.94 -17.78 -11.78
C LEU A 153 -7.51 -16.33 -11.99
N ALA A 154 -6.55 -16.09 -12.89
CA ALA A 154 -6.04 -14.77 -13.23
C ALA A 154 -7.12 -13.83 -13.74
N GLU A 155 -7.99 -14.30 -14.65
CA GLU A 155 -9.11 -13.51 -15.15
C GLU A 155 -10.10 -13.17 -14.04
N PHE A 156 -10.53 -14.17 -13.25
CA PHE A 156 -11.57 -13.95 -12.24
C PHE A 156 -11.10 -13.07 -11.08
N PHE A 157 -9.88 -13.31 -10.58
CA PHE A 157 -9.28 -12.57 -9.48
C PHE A 157 -8.55 -11.30 -9.93
N SER A 158 -8.48 -11.04 -11.23
CA SER A 158 -7.89 -9.82 -11.78
C SER A 158 -6.40 -9.73 -11.43
N HIS A 159 -5.62 -10.73 -11.81
CA HIS A 159 -4.16 -10.77 -11.68
C HIS A 159 -3.50 -11.13 -13.02
N PRO A 160 -2.22 -10.79 -13.25
CA PRO A 160 -1.50 -11.31 -14.41
C PRO A 160 -1.36 -12.83 -14.34
N GLU A 161 -1.59 -13.51 -15.47
CA GLU A 161 -1.52 -14.98 -15.53
C GLU A 161 -0.17 -15.53 -15.09
N TRP A 162 0.93 -14.89 -15.50
CA TRP A 162 2.28 -15.33 -15.15
C TRP A 162 2.50 -15.35 -13.62
N LEU A 163 1.91 -14.40 -12.90
CA LEU A 163 2.03 -14.28 -11.45
C LEU A 163 1.24 -15.40 -10.76
N VAL A 164 0.02 -15.67 -11.25
CA VAL A 164 -0.80 -16.79 -10.76
C VAL A 164 -0.10 -18.11 -11.01
N ARG A 165 0.48 -18.31 -12.20
CA ARG A 165 1.26 -19.50 -12.53
C ARG A 165 2.44 -19.70 -11.59
N SER A 166 3.16 -18.62 -11.27
CA SER A 166 4.27 -18.64 -10.31
C SER A 166 3.80 -19.04 -8.90
N TRP A 167 2.69 -18.47 -8.42
CA TRP A 167 2.12 -18.83 -7.12
C TRP A 167 1.59 -20.26 -7.07
N LEU A 168 0.94 -20.75 -8.13
CA LEU A 168 0.51 -22.15 -8.21
C LEU A 168 1.70 -23.10 -8.08
N ALA A 169 2.83 -22.78 -8.73
CA ALA A 169 4.04 -23.58 -8.65
C ALA A 169 4.70 -23.52 -7.25
N GLN A 170 4.67 -22.37 -6.57
CA GLN A 170 5.34 -22.18 -5.28
C GLN A 170 4.49 -22.61 -4.08
N PHE A 171 3.19 -22.34 -4.10
CA PHE A 171 2.31 -22.47 -2.94
C PHE A 171 1.22 -23.54 -3.12
N GLY A 172 1.04 -24.07 -4.33
CA GLY A 172 -0.06 -24.97 -4.65
C GLY A 172 -1.42 -24.27 -4.81
N PRO A 173 -2.46 -25.01 -5.21
CA PRO A 173 -3.74 -24.44 -5.61
C PRO A 173 -4.52 -23.78 -4.45
N GLU A 174 -4.55 -24.40 -3.26
CA GLU A 174 -5.33 -23.91 -2.12
C GLU A 174 -4.77 -22.59 -1.57
N ALA A 175 -3.46 -22.53 -1.34
CA ALA A 175 -2.82 -21.31 -0.81
C ALA A 175 -2.82 -20.18 -1.85
N THR A 176 -2.63 -20.51 -3.14
CA THR A 176 -2.77 -19.53 -4.22
C THR A 176 -4.18 -18.96 -4.28
N ARG A 177 -5.20 -19.83 -4.18
CA ARG A 177 -6.59 -19.42 -4.15
C ARG A 177 -6.88 -18.47 -2.99
N ALA A 178 -6.45 -18.82 -1.79
CA ALA A 178 -6.61 -17.97 -0.61
C ALA A 178 -5.92 -16.61 -0.77
N LEU A 179 -4.71 -16.58 -1.35
CA LEU A 179 -3.98 -15.33 -1.62
C LEU A 179 -4.69 -14.45 -2.66
N LEU A 180 -5.24 -15.05 -3.71
CA LEU A 180 -6.01 -14.34 -4.74
C LEU A 180 -7.30 -13.73 -4.16
N GLU A 181 -8.03 -14.49 -3.35
CA GLU A 181 -9.23 -13.99 -2.66
C GLU A 181 -8.89 -12.84 -1.70
N TRP A 182 -7.86 -13.01 -0.89
CA TRP A 182 -7.39 -11.98 0.04
C TRP A 182 -6.98 -10.69 -0.68
N ASN A 183 -6.30 -10.79 -1.83
CA ASN A 183 -5.92 -9.65 -2.64
C ASN A 183 -7.14 -8.88 -3.21
N GLN A 184 -8.27 -9.55 -3.38
CA GLN A 184 -9.50 -8.94 -3.88
C GLN A 184 -10.38 -8.32 -2.79
N GLN A 185 -10.01 -8.45 -1.51
CA GLN A 185 -10.73 -7.81 -0.41
C GLN A 185 -10.25 -6.36 -0.18
N PRO A 186 -11.16 -5.43 0.17
CA PRO A 186 -10.77 -4.13 0.70
C PRO A 186 -9.86 -4.31 1.91
N ALA A 187 -8.80 -3.51 1.98
CA ALA A 187 -7.86 -3.62 3.07
C ALA A 187 -8.36 -2.82 4.29
N PRO A 188 -8.41 -3.41 5.50
CA PRO A 188 -8.75 -2.67 6.70
C PRO A 188 -7.72 -1.55 6.96
N VAL A 189 -8.19 -0.45 7.53
CA VAL A 189 -7.33 0.64 7.97
C VAL A 189 -7.04 0.44 9.44
N TYR A 190 -5.76 0.42 9.80
CA TYR A 190 -5.34 0.26 11.18
C TYR A 190 -4.64 1.52 11.68
N ALA A 191 -4.87 1.84 12.95
CA ALA A 191 -4.21 2.89 13.69
C ALA A 191 -3.42 2.28 14.85
N ARG A 192 -2.12 2.55 14.91
CA ARG A 192 -1.29 2.28 16.07
C ARG A 192 -1.43 3.42 17.07
N TRP A 193 -1.80 3.09 18.30
CA TRP A 193 -1.90 4.07 19.38
C TRP A 193 -0.52 4.46 19.91
N ARG A 194 -0.32 5.75 20.15
CA ARG A 194 0.90 6.35 20.70
C ARG A 194 0.52 7.18 21.94
N PRO A 195 0.69 6.65 23.15
CA PRO A 195 0.42 7.41 24.37
C PRO A 195 1.38 8.61 24.46
N SER A 196 0.81 9.77 24.81
CA SER A 196 1.60 10.98 25.06
C SER A 196 2.41 10.77 26.33
N SER A 197 3.71 11.10 26.31
CA SER A 197 4.40 11.37 27.57
C SER A 197 3.80 12.66 28.11
N GLY A 198 3.12 12.63 29.26
CA GLY A 198 2.50 13.81 29.90
C GLY A 198 3.45 14.95 30.30
N ASN A 199 4.63 15.03 29.69
CA ASN A 199 5.59 16.10 29.80
C ASN A 199 5.71 16.76 28.42
N PRO A 200 5.37 18.06 28.24
CA PRO A 200 5.76 18.79 27.04
C PRO A 200 7.28 18.92 27.09
N SER A 201 8.02 17.91 26.60
CA SER A 201 9.46 18.04 26.47
C SER A 201 9.74 19.04 25.36
N THR A 202 9.98 20.28 25.76
CA THR A 202 10.83 21.25 25.07
C THR A 202 12.21 20.62 24.91
N THR A 203 12.34 19.75 23.92
CA THR A 203 13.60 19.36 23.30
C THR A 203 13.22 18.79 21.94
N ALA A 204 12.78 19.69 21.05
CA ALA A 204 13.27 19.63 19.69
C ALA A 204 14.81 19.69 19.80
N GLY A 205 15.45 18.55 20.06
CA GLY A 205 16.85 18.39 19.73
C GLY A 205 16.92 18.76 18.27
N ALA A 206 17.60 19.87 17.97
CA ALA A 206 17.67 20.41 16.64
C ALA A 206 17.94 19.24 15.68
N LEU A 207 17.00 18.98 14.76
CA LEU A 207 17.39 18.46 13.47
C LEU A 207 18.40 19.51 13.01
N GLU A 208 19.70 19.22 13.12
CA GLU A 208 20.73 20.07 12.54
C GLU A 208 20.51 20.03 11.02
N ASP A 209 19.59 20.87 10.56
CA ASP A 209 19.54 21.32 9.19
C ASP A 209 20.83 22.11 9.01
N SER A 210 21.87 21.43 8.53
CA SER A 210 22.99 22.09 7.89
C SER A 210 22.67 22.08 6.39
N PRO A 211 21.92 23.09 5.88
CA PRO A 211 21.57 23.17 4.46
C PRO A 211 22.81 23.30 3.56
N GLU A 212 24.00 23.51 4.14
CA GLU A 212 25.26 23.70 3.42
C GLU A 212 26.10 22.43 3.28
N ARG A 213 25.63 21.26 3.77
CA ARG A 213 26.40 19.99 3.70
C ARG A 213 25.70 18.84 2.99
N CYS A 214 24.57 19.08 2.34
CA CYS A 214 24.07 18.21 1.27
C CYS A 214 24.98 18.39 0.04
N ALA A 215 26.16 17.76 0.07
CA ALA A 215 26.96 17.62 -1.14
C ALA A 215 26.11 16.83 -2.15
N LYS A 216 25.64 17.51 -3.20
CA LYS A 216 25.19 16.86 -4.43
C LYS A 216 26.37 16.05 -4.93
N ILE A 217 26.40 14.75 -4.66
CA ILE A 217 27.24 13.84 -5.43
C ILE A 217 26.67 13.89 -6.85
N ARG A 218 27.45 14.45 -7.79
CA ARG A 218 27.16 14.34 -9.21
C ARG A 218 27.15 12.85 -9.52
N LEU A 219 25.99 12.32 -9.90
CA LEU A 219 25.94 11.11 -10.70
C LEU A 219 26.79 11.39 -11.95
N SER A 220 27.88 10.66 -12.12
CA SER A 220 28.61 10.67 -13.40
C SER A 220 27.64 10.22 -14.48
N PRO A 221 27.45 10.98 -15.57
CA PRO A 221 26.81 10.43 -16.76
C PRO A 221 27.77 9.43 -17.39
N ASP A 222 27.20 8.41 -18.02
CA ASP A 222 27.86 7.35 -18.82
C ASP A 222 28.21 6.05 -18.08
N ILE A 223 27.26 5.13 -18.07
CA ILE A 223 27.48 3.86 -18.78
C ILE A 223 26.31 3.67 -19.73
N GLY A 224 26.53 4.09 -20.98
CA GLY A 224 25.65 3.81 -22.09
C GLY A 224 25.49 2.31 -22.30
N GLY A 225 24.32 1.94 -22.81
CA GLY A 225 24.03 0.59 -23.25
C GLY A 225 25.12 0.06 -24.18
N ARG A 226 25.59 -1.14 -23.87
CA ARG A 226 26.11 -2.06 -24.87
C ARG A 226 25.14 -3.20 -25.02
N SER A 227 24.34 -3.06 -26.07
CA SER A 227 23.85 -4.19 -26.86
C SER A 227 25.04 -5.09 -27.20
N LEU A 228 24.99 -6.35 -26.80
CA LEU A 228 25.81 -7.41 -27.39
C LEU A 228 24.84 -8.43 -27.97
N LEU A 229 24.63 -8.33 -29.29
CA LEU A 229 24.15 -9.42 -30.12
C LEU A 229 25.31 -9.88 -31.02
N ALA A 230 25.39 -11.20 -31.16
CA ALA A 230 26.04 -12.02 -32.18
C ALA A 230 27.45 -12.59 -31.92
N GLY A 231 27.53 -13.92 -32.12
CA GLY A 231 28.72 -14.78 -32.23
C GLY A 231 29.15 -15.39 -30.89
N ASP A 232 29.28 -16.69 -30.66
CA ASP A 232 29.32 -17.84 -31.56
C ASP A 232 28.82 -19.11 -30.85
N SER A 233 28.36 -20.04 -31.67
CA SER A 233 27.99 -21.40 -31.34
C SER A 233 29.16 -22.21 -30.79
N GLU A 234 28.99 -22.80 -29.60
CA GLU A 234 29.68 -24.05 -29.26
C GLU A 234 28.82 -24.90 -28.32
N LYS A 235 28.70 -26.17 -28.70
CA LYS A 235 27.95 -27.22 -28.02
C LYS A 235 28.68 -27.63 -26.74
N SER A 236 27.98 -27.73 -25.62
CA SER A 236 28.36 -28.62 -24.52
C SER A 236 27.13 -29.08 -23.72
N GLU A 237 27.05 -30.39 -23.52
CA GLU A 237 26.02 -31.15 -22.81
C GLU A 237 25.87 -30.77 -21.32
N PRO A 238 24.74 -31.13 -20.65
CA PRO A 238 24.45 -30.65 -19.31
C PRO A 238 25.22 -31.45 -18.25
N ALA A 239 25.99 -30.75 -17.42
CA ALA A 239 26.55 -31.31 -16.19
C ALA A 239 25.51 -31.25 -15.06
N GLU A 240 25.25 -32.41 -14.47
CA GLU A 240 24.40 -32.63 -13.30
C GLU A 240 24.87 -31.79 -12.09
N SER A 241 23.92 -31.16 -11.38
CA SER A 241 24.16 -30.42 -10.15
C SER A 241 24.01 -31.33 -8.93
N PRO A 242 25.03 -31.47 -8.04
CA PRO A 242 24.92 -32.21 -6.81
C PRO A 242 24.44 -31.27 -5.69
N ALA A 243 23.14 -31.08 -5.58
CA ALA A 243 22.52 -30.42 -4.43
C ALA A 243 21.43 -31.31 -3.81
N SER A 244 21.78 -32.57 -3.55
CA SER A 244 21.06 -33.44 -2.62
C SER A 244 22.01 -33.83 -1.50
N LYS A 245 21.88 -33.15 -0.34
CA LYS A 245 22.20 -33.64 1.01
C LYS A 245 22.40 -32.42 1.91
N LEU A 246 21.35 -32.10 2.67
CA LEU A 246 21.37 -31.72 4.09
C LEU A 246 19.97 -31.21 4.47
N LEU A 247 19.03 -32.15 4.54
CA LEU A 247 17.80 -32.00 5.32
C LEU A 247 17.94 -32.92 6.53
N PRO A 248 17.87 -32.42 7.77
CA PRO A 248 17.50 -33.26 8.89
C PRO A 248 15.98 -33.40 8.89
N GLN A 249 15.49 -34.59 8.56
CA GLN A 249 14.16 -35.02 8.96
C GLN A 249 14.19 -35.36 10.46
N SER A 250 13.29 -34.79 11.25
CA SER A 250 12.20 -35.56 11.88
C SER A 250 11.46 -34.74 12.95
N LYS A 251 10.14 -34.68 12.78
CA LYS A 251 9.10 -34.93 13.79
C LYS A 251 9.35 -34.39 15.22
N SER A 252 8.69 -33.29 15.55
CA SER A 252 7.72 -33.30 16.66
C SER A 252 6.62 -32.28 16.39
N VAL A 253 5.38 -32.75 16.43
CA VAL A 253 4.20 -31.91 16.50
C VAL A 253 4.20 -31.33 17.91
N CYS A 254 4.60 -30.07 18.06
CA CYS A 254 4.43 -29.36 19.32
C CYS A 254 3.04 -28.72 19.30
N SER A 255 2.08 -29.45 19.87
CA SER A 255 0.75 -28.99 20.22
C SER A 255 0.83 -27.72 21.07
N ILE A 256 0.24 -26.63 20.60
CA ILE A 256 -0.02 -25.43 21.41
C ILE A 256 -1.09 -25.82 22.45
N PRO A 257 -0.83 -25.71 23.77
CA PRO A 257 -1.86 -26.02 24.76
C PRO A 257 -2.96 -24.96 24.73
N ALA A 258 -4.21 -25.41 24.71
CA ALA A 258 -5.37 -24.60 25.03
C ALA A 258 -5.48 -24.46 26.56
N THR A 259 -5.19 -23.27 27.08
CA THR A 259 -5.49 -22.82 28.45
C THR A 259 -5.51 -21.29 28.41
N GLY A 260 -6.43 -20.53 28.96
CA GLY A 260 -7.70 -20.76 29.64
C GLY A 260 -8.31 -19.36 29.80
N THR A 261 -9.63 -19.29 29.90
CA THR A 261 -10.33 -18.06 30.32
C THR A 261 -9.94 -17.74 31.76
N GLY A 262 -9.19 -16.67 31.97
CA GLY A 262 -8.77 -16.24 33.32
C GLY A 262 -8.04 -14.89 33.29
N ASP A 263 -8.73 -13.90 33.82
CA ASP A 263 -8.27 -12.64 34.41
C ASP A 263 -7.58 -11.58 33.54
N ILE A 264 -8.36 -10.50 33.32
CA ILE A 264 -7.93 -9.17 32.88
C ILE A 264 -7.03 -8.57 33.98
N PRO A 265 -5.77 -8.21 33.71
CA PRO A 265 -5.01 -7.39 34.66
C PRO A 265 -5.54 -5.95 34.64
N GLU A 266 -5.96 -5.50 35.82
CA GLU A 266 -6.50 -4.18 36.12
C GLU A 266 -5.40 -3.10 36.17
N ALA A 267 -5.83 -1.87 35.81
CA ALA A 267 -5.24 -0.55 36.06
C ALA A 267 -3.92 -0.16 35.36
N ALA A 268 -4.08 0.53 34.22
CA ALA A 268 -3.08 1.45 33.70
C ALA A 268 -2.95 2.70 34.62
N PRO A 269 -1.73 3.22 34.84
CA PRO A 269 -1.51 4.34 35.74
C PRO A 269 -2.11 5.66 35.23
N ALA A 270 -2.54 6.48 36.19
CA ALA A 270 -3.20 7.76 35.99
C ALA A 270 -2.32 8.76 35.20
N GLY A 271 -2.89 9.31 34.12
CA GLY A 271 -2.26 10.37 33.31
C GLY A 271 -2.31 10.15 31.79
N SER A 272 -2.69 8.96 31.31
CA SER A 272 -2.85 8.70 29.87
C SER A 272 -4.28 8.97 29.43
N ALA A 273 -4.49 9.89 28.48
CA ALA A 273 -5.83 10.04 27.89
C ALA A 273 -6.21 8.72 27.22
N SER A 274 -7.42 8.22 27.48
CA SER A 274 -7.90 6.92 27.00
C SER A 274 -7.92 6.84 25.48
N VAL A 275 -7.86 5.62 24.96
CA VAL A 275 -8.06 5.35 23.52
C VAL A 275 -9.50 5.69 23.17
N PRO A 276 -9.76 6.51 22.13
CA PRO A 276 -11.12 6.85 21.72
C PRO A 276 -11.97 5.63 21.34
N ASP A 277 -13.25 5.64 21.69
CA ASP A 277 -14.18 4.52 21.47
C ASP A 277 -14.40 4.15 19.99
N PHE A 278 -14.15 5.09 19.06
CA PHE A 278 -14.27 4.83 17.62
C PHE A 278 -13.13 3.98 17.05
N LEU A 279 -12.05 3.77 17.82
CA LEU A 279 -10.94 2.90 17.47
C LEU A 279 -11.22 1.50 17.99
N LYS A 280 -11.57 0.56 17.10
CA LYS A 280 -11.96 -0.78 17.49
C LYS A 280 -10.74 -1.61 17.89
N PRO A 281 -10.71 -2.24 19.08
CA PRO A 281 -9.62 -3.11 19.47
C PRO A 281 -9.44 -4.25 18.47
N THR A 282 -8.18 -4.64 18.25
CA THR A 282 -7.84 -5.78 17.40
C THR A 282 -7.17 -6.87 18.22
N ARG A 283 -6.90 -8.02 17.60
CA ARG A 283 -6.06 -9.07 18.20
C ARG A 283 -4.60 -8.66 18.41
N TRP A 284 -4.19 -7.49 17.91
CA TRP A 284 -2.82 -6.99 18.01
C TRP A 284 -2.77 -5.85 19.04
N PRO A 285 -2.10 -6.04 20.19
CA PRO A 285 -2.02 -5.03 21.23
C PRO A 285 -1.48 -3.68 20.71
N GLY A 286 -2.14 -2.59 21.09
CA GLY A 286 -1.78 -1.23 20.66
C GLY A 286 -2.19 -0.87 19.22
N PHE A 287 -2.80 -1.79 18.48
CA PHE A 287 -3.38 -1.54 17.16
C PHE A 287 -4.90 -1.62 17.20
N TYR A 288 -5.52 -0.68 16.49
CA TYR A 288 -6.95 -0.53 16.44
C TYR A 288 -7.40 -0.45 14.99
N GLU A 289 -8.56 -1.02 14.68
CA GLU A 289 -9.19 -0.88 13.38
C GLU A 289 -9.97 0.44 13.31
N VAL A 290 -9.80 1.14 12.20
CA VAL A 290 -10.50 2.38 11.88
C VAL A 290 -11.64 2.05 10.93
N GLU A 291 -12.87 2.21 11.41
CA GLU A 291 -14.05 1.97 10.58
C GLU A 291 -14.18 2.98 9.43
N SER A 292 -14.75 2.51 8.33
CA SER A 292 -15.05 3.37 7.19
C SER A 292 -16.00 4.50 7.59
N GLY A 293 -15.76 5.71 7.06
CA GLY A 293 -16.60 6.88 7.32
C GLY A 293 -16.25 7.68 8.58
N ARG A 294 -15.33 7.19 9.43
CA ARG A 294 -14.92 7.87 10.69
C ARG A 294 -13.75 8.86 10.52
N TRP A 295 -13.49 9.32 9.29
CA TRP A 295 -12.37 10.24 9.03
C TRP A 295 -12.43 11.55 9.83
N PRO A 296 -13.62 12.20 10.01
CA PRO A 296 -13.73 13.41 10.83
C PRO A 296 -13.26 13.22 12.28
N GLU A 297 -13.42 12.03 12.86
CA GLU A 297 -12.93 11.72 14.20
C GLU A 297 -11.46 11.29 14.22
N VAL A 298 -11.01 10.60 13.18
CA VAL A 298 -9.61 10.13 13.04
C VAL A 298 -8.64 11.28 12.79
N GLU A 299 -9.02 12.24 11.95
CA GLU A 299 -8.12 13.30 11.48
C GLU A 299 -7.56 14.17 12.62
N PRO A 300 -8.34 14.66 13.61
CA PRO A 300 -7.81 15.40 14.75
C PRO A 300 -6.81 14.59 15.58
N VAL A 301 -7.11 13.31 15.84
CA VAL A 301 -6.25 12.41 16.64
C VAL A 301 -4.94 12.12 15.88
N LEU A 302 -5.02 11.90 14.57
CA LEU A 302 -3.86 11.74 13.70
C LEU A 302 -2.97 13.00 13.70
N LYS A 303 -3.57 14.19 13.58
CA LYS A 303 -2.86 15.48 13.62
C LYS A 303 -2.17 15.72 14.96
N SER A 304 -2.76 15.28 16.07
CA SER A 304 -2.15 15.36 17.39
C SER A 304 -0.97 14.40 17.60
N GLY A 305 -0.70 13.47 16.67
CA GLY A 305 0.40 12.52 16.76
C GLY A 305 0.15 11.32 17.69
N ARG A 306 -1.06 11.22 18.29
CA ARG A 306 -1.49 10.15 19.19
C ARG A 306 -1.82 8.84 18.49
N ILE A 307 -1.98 8.86 17.18
CA ILE A 307 -2.07 7.66 16.35
C ILE A 307 -1.14 7.75 15.15
N TYR A 308 -0.76 6.59 14.64
CA TYR A 308 -0.08 6.44 13.36
C TYR A 308 -0.79 5.38 12.52
N LEU A 309 -1.20 5.71 11.29
CA LEU A 309 -1.89 4.77 10.41
C LEU A 309 -0.88 3.75 9.85
N GLN A 310 -1.01 2.49 10.25
CA GLN A 310 0.00 1.47 10.01
C GLN A 310 -0.57 0.06 10.17
N ASP A 311 -0.22 -0.83 9.24
CA ASP A 311 -0.64 -2.23 9.29
C ASP A 311 0.04 -2.97 10.46
N PRO A 312 -0.70 -3.78 11.25
CA PRO A 312 -0.16 -4.53 12.37
C PRO A 312 1.00 -5.44 12.00
N ALA A 313 1.09 -5.96 10.77
CA ALA A 313 2.20 -6.80 10.34
C ALA A 313 3.55 -6.09 10.43
N THR A 314 3.58 -4.75 10.33
CA THR A 314 4.81 -3.97 10.46
C THR A 314 5.43 -4.02 11.86
N ARG A 315 4.70 -4.50 12.87
CA ARG A 315 5.24 -4.74 14.23
C ARG A 315 6.24 -5.88 14.26
N LEU A 316 6.02 -6.93 13.44
CA LEU A 316 6.77 -8.18 13.49
C LEU A 316 8.29 -7.97 13.40
N PRO A 317 8.83 -7.21 12.43
CA PRO A 317 10.27 -6.96 12.38
C PRO A 317 10.79 -6.16 13.58
N VAL A 318 10.01 -5.21 14.12
CA VAL A 318 10.45 -4.40 15.27
C VAL A 318 10.36 -5.20 16.58
N ASP A 319 9.39 -6.10 16.70
CA ASP A 319 9.26 -7.02 17.83
C ASP A 319 10.42 -8.03 17.86
N LEU A 320 10.82 -8.51 16.68
CA LEU A 320 12.00 -9.37 16.55
C LEU A 320 13.31 -8.61 16.83
N LEU A 321 13.40 -7.34 16.42
CA LEU A 321 14.52 -6.45 16.71
C LEU A 321 14.67 -6.19 18.22
N ALA A 322 13.55 -6.14 18.94
CA ALA A 322 13.46 -5.93 20.39
C ALA A 322 14.32 -4.75 20.92
N PRO A 323 14.23 -3.53 20.34
CA PRO A 323 15.08 -2.41 20.72
C PRO A 323 14.76 -1.92 22.13
N LYS A 324 15.79 -1.57 22.91
CA LYS A 324 15.65 -1.18 24.32
C LYS A 324 15.98 0.30 24.56
N PRO A 325 15.44 0.91 25.64
CA PRO A 325 15.88 2.23 26.07
C PRO A 325 17.39 2.31 26.30
N GLY A 326 17.99 3.43 25.90
CA GLY A 326 19.44 3.67 26.01
C GLY A 326 20.31 3.08 24.90
N GLU A 327 19.78 2.23 24.03
CA GLU A 327 20.54 1.63 22.93
C GLU A 327 20.74 2.58 21.74
N ASN A 328 21.76 2.31 20.93
CA ASN A 328 21.91 2.89 19.59
C ASN A 328 21.37 1.90 18.56
N VAL A 329 20.34 2.28 17.81
CA VAL A 329 19.68 1.45 16.80
C VAL A 329 19.78 2.12 15.44
N LEU A 330 20.06 1.32 14.41
CA LEU A 330 20.13 1.75 13.01
C LEU A 330 18.92 1.22 12.24
N ASP A 331 18.22 2.10 11.52
CA ASP A 331 17.13 1.75 10.61
C ASP A 331 17.55 2.10 9.18
N LEU A 332 17.70 1.08 8.33
CA LEU A 332 18.16 1.19 6.96
C LEU A 332 16.97 1.02 6.00
N CYS A 333 16.92 1.87 4.96
CA CYS A 333 15.75 2.03 4.09
C CYS A 333 14.51 2.51 4.87
N ALA A 334 14.75 3.46 5.79
CA ALA A 334 13.80 3.84 6.83
C ALA A 334 12.54 4.54 6.32
N ALA A 335 12.59 5.24 5.19
CA ALA A 335 11.48 6.06 4.73
C ALA A 335 10.25 5.17 4.38
N PRO A 336 9.01 5.59 4.67
CA PRO A 336 8.61 6.88 5.19
C PRO A 336 8.69 7.01 6.73
N GLY A 337 9.25 6.04 7.47
CA GLY A 337 9.53 6.19 8.90
C GLY A 337 8.55 5.52 9.85
N GLY A 338 7.62 4.68 9.36
CA GLY A 338 6.63 4.01 10.23
C GLY A 338 7.25 3.00 11.19
N LYS A 339 8.27 2.25 10.72
CA LYS A 339 9.05 1.34 11.56
C LYS A 339 10.02 2.10 12.46
N SER A 340 10.68 3.14 11.94
CA SER A 340 11.54 4.04 12.73
C SER A 340 10.78 4.65 13.91
N LEU A 341 9.55 5.13 13.70
CA LEU A 341 8.72 5.68 14.76
C LEU A 341 8.31 4.60 15.78
N LEU A 342 8.05 3.36 15.34
CA LEU A 342 7.76 2.24 16.23
C LEU A 342 9.00 1.85 17.05
N ILE A 343 10.19 1.84 16.45
CA ILE A 343 11.47 1.64 17.15
C ILE A 343 11.65 2.71 18.22
N ALA A 344 11.49 3.99 17.85
CA ALA A 344 11.61 5.10 18.79
C ALA A 344 10.61 4.98 19.96
N ASP A 345 9.37 4.60 19.69
CA ASP A 345 8.35 4.40 20.73
C ASP A 345 8.72 3.24 21.68
N ARG A 346 9.42 2.21 21.22
CA ARG A 346 9.91 1.08 22.04
C ARG A 346 11.17 1.41 22.84
N MET A 347 12.00 2.31 22.32
CA MET A 347 13.21 2.81 22.99
C MET A 347 12.91 3.91 23.99
N ARG A 348 11.66 4.38 24.09
CA ARG A 348 11.28 5.42 25.04
C ARG A 348 11.48 4.90 26.47
N PRO A 349 12.23 5.60 27.33
CA PRO A 349 12.43 5.18 28.71
C PRO A 349 11.13 5.32 29.53
N GLU A 350 10.92 4.39 30.45
CA GLU A 350 9.91 4.53 31.50
C GLU A 350 10.49 5.40 32.62
N GLY A 351 10.03 6.67 32.71
CA GLY A 351 10.50 7.62 33.72
C GLY A 351 11.77 8.40 33.35
N THR A 352 12.34 9.11 34.33
CA THR A 352 13.41 10.10 34.12
C THR A 352 14.83 9.56 34.27
N ALA A 353 15.00 8.28 34.61
CA ALA A 353 16.28 7.74 35.09
C ALA A 353 17.14 7.05 34.00
N ALA A 354 16.56 6.64 32.87
CA ALA A 354 17.31 5.93 31.83
C ALA A 354 17.90 6.92 30.78
N PRO A 355 19.16 6.70 30.33
CA PRO A 355 19.76 7.54 29.30
C PRO A 355 18.97 7.45 27.99
N ALA A 356 18.81 8.57 27.30
CA ALA A 356 18.19 8.59 25.98
C ALA A 356 19.09 7.84 24.97
N GLY A 357 18.57 6.76 24.40
CA GLY A 357 19.20 6.05 23.28
C GLY A 357 19.21 6.89 22.01
N GLN A 358 19.80 6.36 20.93
CA GLN A 358 19.85 7.01 19.63
C GLN A 358 19.30 6.12 18.52
N LEU A 359 18.37 6.65 17.73
CA LEU A 359 17.91 6.06 16.48
C LEU A 359 18.57 6.80 15.31
N VAL A 360 19.31 6.08 14.49
CA VAL A 360 19.83 6.60 13.21
C VAL A 360 19.00 6.00 12.09
N ALA A 361 18.32 6.84 11.33
CA ALA A 361 17.50 6.44 10.18
C ALA A 361 18.20 6.84 8.88
N VAL A 362 18.44 5.86 8.01
CA VAL A 362 19.12 6.06 6.72
C VAL A 362 18.18 5.70 5.58
N ASP A 363 18.08 6.57 4.58
CA ASP A 363 17.38 6.25 3.33
C ASP A 363 18.04 6.98 2.15
N LEU A 364 17.68 6.57 0.94
CA LEU A 364 18.17 7.19 -0.29
C LEU A 364 17.61 8.61 -0.42
N PRO A 365 18.40 9.60 -0.89
CA PRO A 365 17.89 10.94 -1.16
C PRO A 365 16.66 10.92 -2.08
N GLY A 366 15.62 11.67 -1.73
CA GLY A 366 14.42 11.76 -2.56
C GLY A 366 13.17 12.26 -1.83
N THR A 367 12.03 12.19 -2.51
CA THR A 367 10.75 12.76 -2.03
C THR A 367 10.21 12.09 -0.76
N ARG A 368 10.62 10.85 -0.45
CA ARG A 368 10.19 10.12 0.76
C ARG A 368 10.86 10.64 2.03
N ILE A 369 11.97 11.37 1.91
CA ILE A 369 12.72 11.92 3.04
C ILE A 369 11.90 12.93 3.84
N GLU A 370 11.10 13.77 3.18
CA GLU A 370 10.24 14.75 3.89
C GLU A 370 9.24 14.06 4.83
N ARG A 371 8.67 12.94 4.39
CA ARG A 371 7.77 12.14 5.21
C ARG A 371 8.50 11.43 6.35
N LEU A 372 9.73 10.96 6.11
CA LEU A 372 10.59 10.41 7.15
C LEU A 372 10.92 11.47 8.21
N LYS A 373 11.41 12.65 7.79
CA LYS A 373 11.70 13.81 8.66
C LYS A 373 10.49 14.18 9.51
N SER A 374 9.30 14.28 8.90
CA SER A 374 8.05 14.60 9.59
C SER A 374 7.61 13.53 10.60
N ASN A 375 7.87 12.24 10.34
CA ASN A 375 7.55 11.18 11.30
C ASN A 375 8.58 11.13 12.44
N LEU A 376 9.86 11.26 12.13
CA LEU A 376 10.94 11.27 13.11
C LEU A 376 10.86 12.47 14.07
N SER A 377 10.37 13.63 13.61
CA SER A 377 10.16 14.80 14.47
C SER A 377 9.08 14.59 15.55
N ARG A 378 8.35 13.47 15.50
CA ARG A 378 7.32 13.07 16.49
C ARG A 378 7.82 12.00 17.46
N ALA A 379 9.08 11.58 17.33
CA ALA A 379 9.72 10.71 18.31
C ALA A 379 9.96 11.48 19.61
N GLU A 380 9.73 10.85 20.76
CA GLU A 380 9.90 11.46 22.08
C GLU A 380 10.72 10.52 22.96
N GLY A 381 11.64 11.06 23.74
CA GLY A 381 12.49 10.30 24.66
C GLY A 381 13.68 9.57 24.02
N VAL A 382 13.95 9.81 22.73
CA VAL A 382 15.04 9.16 21.97
C VAL A 382 15.73 10.21 21.09
N LYS A 383 17.05 10.20 21.02
CA LYS A 383 17.80 11.03 20.07
C LYS A 383 17.62 10.48 18.67
N VAL A 384 17.33 11.32 17.68
CA VAL A 384 17.13 10.87 16.31
C VAL A 384 18.11 11.57 15.37
N ALA A 385 18.74 10.80 14.49
CA ALA A 385 19.51 11.31 13.35
C ALA A 385 18.91 10.78 12.05
N LEU A 386 18.77 11.65 11.05
CA LEU A 386 18.39 11.28 9.69
C LEU A 386 19.62 11.45 8.79
N VAL A 387 19.94 10.40 8.04
CA VAL A 387 21.05 10.40 7.07
C VAL A 387 20.49 10.07 5.70
N GLN A 388 20.86 10.86 4.69
CA GLN A 388 20.56 10.55 3.29
C GLN A 388 21.80 9.94 2.65
N ALA A 389 21.73 8.66 2.28
CA ALA A 389 22.86 7.94 1.68
C ALA A 389 22.37 6.77 0.84
N ASP A 390 23.17 6.38 -0.16
CA ASP A 390 23.02 5.10 -0.84
C ASP A 390 23.71 4.00 -0.01
N LEU A 391 22.99 2.92 0.29
CA LEU A 391 23.51 1.81 1.09
C LEU A 391 24.50 0.93 0.31
N LEU A 392 24.57 1.10 -1.02
CA LEU A 392 25.54 0.42 -1.87
C LEU A 392 26.91 1.13 -1.89
N GLU A 393 26.97 2.35 -1.33
CA GLU A 393 28.19 3.16 -1.19
C GLU A 393 28.81 3.02 0.22
N ASP A 394 29.91 3.71 0.50
CA ASP A 394 30.58 3.69 1.81
C ASP A 394 29.79 4.45 2.90
N LEU A 395 28.77 3.78 3.45
CA LEU A 395 27.97 4.29 4.57
C LEU A 395 28.84 4.60 5.80
N GLY A 396 29.90 3.84 6.05
CA GLY A 396 30.77 4.03 7.21
C GLY A 396 31.44 5.40 7.21
N SER A 397 31.92 5.84 6.05
CA SER A 397 32.50 7.18 5.88
C SER A 397 31.46 8.30 6.08
N VAL A 398 30.23 8.11 5.61
CA VAL A 398 29.12 9.06 5.85
C VAL A 398 28.82 9.17 7.34
N LEU A 399 28.67 8.04 8.05
CA LEU A 399 28.43 8.03 9.50
C LEU A 399 29.54 8.73 10.29
N ARG A 400 30.82 8.49 9.93
CA ARG A 400 31.97 9.19 10.54
C ARG A 400 31.92 10.70 10.32
N ALA A 401 31.62 11.14 9.10
CA ALA A 401 31.54 12.55 8.75
C ALA A 401 30.47 13.30 9.59
N HIS A 402 29.38 12.60 9.93
CA HIS A 402 28.31 13.11 10.79
C HIS A 402 28.51 12.82 12.28
N ARG A 403 29.66 12.28 12.69
CA ARG A 403 29.98 11.92 14.09
C ARG A 403 28.94 10.98 14.71
N LEU A 404 28.40 10.07 13.90
CA LEU A 404 27.43 9.05 14.32
C LEU A 404 28.14 7.76 14.76
N PRO A 405 27.49 6.89 15.55
CA PRO A 405 28.04 5.61 15.94
C PRO A 405 28.39 4.73 14.72
N LEU A 406 29.46 3.93 14.84
CA LEU A 406 29.81 2.91 13.85
C LEU A 406 29.43 1.49 14.29
N SER A 407 28.91 1.35 15.51
CA SER A 407 28.42 0.11 16.09
C SER A 407 27.05 0.37 16.70
N TYR A 408 26.12 -0.55 16.44
CA TYR A 408 24.74 -0.46 16.87
C TYR A 408 24.35 -1.73 17.62
N ALA A 409 23.51 -1.60 18.65
CA ALA A 409 22.99 -2.75 19.38
C ALA A 409 22.07 -3.59 18.48
N ALA A 410 21.36 -2.93 17.56
CA ALA A 410 20.48 -3.57 16.61
C ALA A 410 20.44 -2.78 15.29
N VAL A 411 20.28 -3.50 14.19
CA VAL A 411 20.11 -2.93 12.85
C VAL A 411 18.85 -3.52 12.22
N LEU A 412 17.89 -2.67 11.86
CA LEU A 412 16.77 -3.04 11.01
C LEU A 412 17.09 -2.66 9.57
N ILE A 413 16.81 -3.57 8.62
CA ILE A 413 16.88 -3.27 7.19
C ILE A 413 15.56 -3.67 6.52
N ASP A 414 14.82 -2.67 6.04
CA ASP A 414 13.54 -2.83 5.33
C ASP A 414 13.76 -2.64 3.82
N VAL A 415 14.42 -3.62 3.20
CA VAL A 415 14.87 -3.50 1.81
C VAL A 415 13.71 -3.18 0.83
N PRO A 416 13.95 -2.32 -0.18
CA PRO A 416 12.99 -2.12 -1.26
C PRO A 416 12.61 -3.45 -1.92
N CYS A 417 11.31 -3.71 -2.04
CA CYS A 417 10.81 -4.98 -2.59
C CYS A 417 9.68 -4.77 -3.60
N THR A 418 9.28 -5.86 -4.25
CA THR A 418 8.21 -5.91 -5.26
C THR A 418 6.82 -5.51 -4.75
N ASN A 419 6.63 -5.41 -3.43
CA ASN A 419 5.35 -5.10 -2.78
C ASN A 419 4.23 -6.12 -3.06
N THR A 420 4.56 -7.36 -3.44
CA THR A 420 3.59 -8.43 -3.70
C THR A 420 2.72 -8.76 -2.48
N GLY A 421 3.28 -8.64 -1.27
CA GLY A 421 2.56 -8.86 -0.01
C GLY A 421 1.55 -7.77 0.39
N VAL A 422 1.46 -6.65 -0.34
CA VAL A 422 0.56 -5.53 0.00
C VAL A 422 -0.43 -5.18 -1.12
N MET A 423 -0.67 -6.08 -2.07
CA MET A 423 -1.53 -5.83 -3.23
C MET A 423 -2.96 -5.42 -2.89
N ARG A 424 -3.54 -5.89 -1.77
CA ARG A 424 -4.86 -5.42 -1.34
C ARG A 424 -4.88 -3.93 -0.97
N HIS A 425 -3.75 -3.38 -0.51
CA HIS A 425 -3.57 -1.96 -0.19
C HIS A 425 -3.09 -1.16 -1.41
N ARG A 426 -2.25 -1.77 -2.26
CA ARG A 426 -1.68 -1.17 -3.47
C ARG A 426 -2.14 -1.95 -4.70
N VAL A 427 -3.39 -1.73 -5.09
CA VAL A 427 -4.09 -2.53 -6.11
C VAL A 427 -3.48 -2.43 -7.51
N ASP A 428 -2.66 -1.41 -7.78
CA ASP A 428 -1.93 -1.22 -9.02
C ASP A 428 -0.64 -2.03 -9.14
N VAL A 429 -0.05 -2.49 -8.02
CA VAL A 429 1.26 -3.17 -8.02
C VAL A 429 1.27 -4.36 -8.96
N LYS A 430 0.22 -5.18 -8.94
CA LYS A 430 0.10 -6.35 -9.82
C LYS A 430 0.14 -6.03 -11.32
N TRP A 431 -0.13 -4.78 -11.72
CA TRP A 431 -0.09 -4.36 -13.12
C TRP A 431 1.21 -3.65 -13.52
N ARG A 432 2.12 -3.45 -12.54
CA ARG A 432 3.44 -2.88 -12.77
C ARG A 432 4.56 -3.93 -12.71
N LEU A 433 4.26 -5.10 -12.14
CA LEU A 433 5.20 -6.22 -12.09
C LEU A 433 5.40 -6.87 -13.45
N GLN A 434 6.62 -7.31 -13.70
CA GLN A 434 7.03 -8.13 -14.84
C GLN A 434 7.50 -9.51 -14.35
N ALA A 435 7.55 -10.49 -15.26
CA ALA A 435 7.86 -11.87 -14.90
C ALA A 435 9.28 -12.11 -14.35
N GLY A 436 10.15 -11.09 -14.38
CA GLY A 436 11.50 -11.13 -13.81
C GLY A 436 11.70 -10.29 -12.54
N ASP A 437 10.64 -9.67 -12.02
CA ASP A 437 10.68 -8.88 -10.77
C ASP A 437 10.71 -9.73 -9.49
#